data_AF-A0A7X4LQ05-F1
#
_entry.id   AF-A0A7X4LQ05-F1
#
_cell.length_a   1.000
_cell.length_b   1.000
_cell.length_c   1.000
_cell.angle_alpha   90.00
_cell.angle_beta   90.00
_cell.angle_gamma   90.00
#
_symmetry.space_group_name_H-M   'P 1'
#
loop_
_entity.id
_entity.type
_entity.pdbx_description
1 polymer ?
#
loop_
_entity_poly.entity_id
_entity_poly.type
_entity_poly.pdbx_seq_one_letter_code
_entity_poly.pdbx_strand_id
1 'polypeptide(L)'
;MNNVKLKRLTTLLLSTTVLVSPISYADKSQTASSSPSFAADFHPGLNFGGFGGGKCQATKTPVIFIHGAATTSSNWLVKPTGPNLAPNAASVYQTFKDNGYNDCELFAVTYTSHEEQVNPEKNQQQVEKYNLLYDFIRRVRQYSNKSQVDIVAYSQGVSLALATFEYKSAWGYVRRFVNIAGPMRGLPACKGVGPADDKFPICHAQSLENAFVFGLFPSEDSWNGYNEWTSDSGQKSLRAMPKHEPQVQFYTIDAGNQDATLCPSVDKHDCALNATFTNSKNVLAQLNIGEGSKATQSAITQNKEGSQSLGGDKDGVGHYRVMTNAGSIVLNMLTSECQGADCAKGYHGSVIDQTKISTP
;
A
#
# COMPACT_ATOMS: atom_id res chain seq x y z
N MET A 1 72.12 15.86 -23.04
CA MET A 1 71.37 17.14 -23.02
C MET A 1 70.26 17.05 -24.06
N ASN A 2 69.04 16.71 -23.66
CA ASN A 2 67.86 16.75 -24.55
C ASN A 2 66.68 17.28 -23.74
N ASN A 3 66.27 18.51 -24.05
CA ASN A 3 65.11 19.19 -23.50
C ASN A 3 63.85 18.75 -24.25
N VAL A 4 62.93 18.06 -23.58
CA VAL A 4 61.59 17.77 -24.12
C VAL A 4 60.62 18.79 -23.54
N LYS A 5 60.10 19.68 -24.41
CA LYS A 5 59.01 20.62 -24.10
C LYS A 5 57.67 19.87 -24.08
N LEU A 6 57.01 19.87 -22.92
CA LEU A 6 55.66 19.35 -22.74
C LEU A 6 54.63 20.42 -23.18
N LYS A 7 53.94 20.20 -24.31
CA LYS A 7 52.76 20.99 -24.69
C LYS A 7 51.53 20.44 -23.97
N ARG A 8 50.91 21.24 -23.10
CA ARG A 8 49.59 20.96 -22.53
C ARG A 8 48.52 21.14 -23.61
N LEU A 9 47.77 20.08 -23.90
CA LEU A 9 46.54 20.14 -24.69
C LEU A 9 45.38 20.39 -23.73
N THR A 10 44.76 21.55 -23.80
CA THR A 10 43.57 21.89 -23.02
C THR A 10 42.35 21.48 -23.81
N THR A 11 41.77 20.32 -23.49
CA THR A 11 40.51 19.87 -24.09
C THR A 11 39.35 20.56 -23.37
N LEU A 12 38.67 21.45 -24.08
CA LEU A 12 37.47 22.14 -23.63
C LEU A 12 36.27 21.19 -23.76
N LEU A 13 35.82 20.57 -22.67
CA LEU A 13 34.57 19.80 -22.62
C LEU A 13 33.40 20.79 -22.50
N LEU A 14 32.70 21.05 -23.60
CA LEU A 14 31.38 21.67 -23.55
C LEU A 14 30.38 20.64 -22.98
N SER A 15 29.99 20.84 -21.73
CA SER A 15 28.85 20.15 -21.13
C SER A 15 27.56 20.78 -21.68
N THR A 16 26.93 20.11 -22.64
CA THR A 16 25.55 20.41 -23.03
C THR A 16 24.62 19.85 -21.97
N THR A 17 24.18 20.69 -21.04
CA THR A 17 23.05 20.41 -20.15
C THR A 17 21.78 20.29 -20.99
N VAL A 18 21.36 19.05 -21.26
CA VAL A 18 20.02 18.77 -21.75
C VAL A 18 19.06 18.99 -20.56
N LEU A 19 18.32 20.08 -20.60
CA LEU A 19 17.16 20.30 -19.74
C LEU A 19 16.10 19.26 -20.11
N VAL A 20 16.08 18.13 -19.40
CA VAL A 20 14.94 17.21 -19.41
C VAL A 20 13.84 17.88 -18.60
N SER A 21 12.83 18.43 -19.28
CA SER A 21 11.61 18.88 -18.61
C SER A 21 10.95 17.67 -17.90
N PRO A 22 10.40 17.83 -16.68
CA PRO A 22 9.63 16.77 -16.07
C PRO A 22 8.39 16.51 -16.91
N ILE A 23 8.35 15.36 -17.58
CA ILE A 23 7.14 14.89 -18.24
C ILE A 23 6.19 14.47 -17.13
N SER A 24 5.25 15.35 -16.78
CA SER A 24 4.06 14.97 -16.04
C SER A 24 3.22 14.09 -16.97
N TYR A 25 3.34 12.77 -16.81
CA TYR A 25 2.39 11.82 -17.41
C TYR A 25 1.09 11.88 -16.61
N ALA A 26 0.30 12.92 -16.89
CA ALA A 26 -1.14 12.79 -16.80
C ALA A 26 -1.54 11.73 -17.84
N ASP A 27 -2.04 10.60 -17.34
CA ASP A 27 -2.60 9.51 -18.10
C ASP A 27 -3.55 10.05 -19.20
N LYS A 28 -3.11 10.02 -20.45
CA LYS A 28 -3.83 10.58 -21.62
C LYS A 28 -4.91 9.65 -22.17
N SER A 29 -5.44 8.75 -21.34
CA SER A 29 -6.42 7.73 -21.74
C SER A 29 -7.70 7.73 -20.88
N GLN A 30 -8.18 8.90 -20.42
CA GLN A 30 -9.57 9.07 -20.02
C GLN A 30 -10.12 10.38 -20.62
N THR A 31 -11.08 10.24 -21.53
CA THR A 31 -11.96 11.34 -21.95
C THR A 31 -12.65 11.92 -20.72
N ALA A 32 -12.52 13.23 -20.53
CA ALA A 32 -12.92 14.00 -19.35
C ALA A 32 -14.40 13.81 -18.92
N SER A 33 -14.65 12.85 -18.03
CA SER A 33 -15.28 13.18 -16.76
C SER A 33 -14.15 13.52 -15.80
N SER A 34 -14.14 14.71 -15.21
CA SER A 34 -13.10 15.10 -14.24
C SER A 34 -12.91 14.01 -13.20
N SER A 35 -11.70 13.47 -13.06
CA SER A 35 -11.37 12.50 -12.01
C SER A 35 -11.90 13.01 -10.67
N PRO A 36 -12.50 12.14 -9.82
CA PRO A 36 -12.97 12.55 -8.50
C PRO A 36 -11.89 13.35 -7.75
N SER A 37 -12.33 14.46 -7.16
CA SER A 37 -11.55 15.30 -6.26
C SER A 37 -12.33 15.49 -4.98
N PHE A 38 -11.75 16.15 -3.98
CA PHE A 38 -12.54 16.57 -2.83
C PHE A 38 -13.62 17.54 -3.27
N ALA A 39 -14.85 17.30 -2.82
CA ALA A 39 -15.95 18.23 -3.04
C ALA A 39 -15.72 19.54 -2.26
N ALA A 40 -16.36 20.62 -2.71
CA ALA A 40 -16.19 21.95 -2.14
C ALA A 40 -16.66 22.06 -0.67
N ASP A 41 -17.43 21.11 -0.17
CA ASP A 41 -17.93 21.04 1.20
C ASP A 41 -17.13 20.07 2.07
N PHE A 42 -16.18 19.32 1.50
CA PHE A 42 -15.26 18.45 2.22
C PHE A 42 -13.83 18.98 2.12
N HIS A 43 -13.35 19.59 3.20
CA HIS A 43 -12.01 20.17 3.27
C HIS A 43 -11.13 19.40 4.26
N PRO A 44 -10.41 18.36 3.79
CA PRO A 44 -9.57 17.56 4.65
C PRO A 44 -8.30 18.27 5.12
N GLY A 45 -8.03 19.51 4.68
CA GLY A 45 -6.85 20.28 5.09
C GLY A 45 -5.52 19.67 4.67
N LEU A 46 -5.49 19.00 3.52
CA LEU A 46 -4.34 18.27 3.00
C LEU A 46 -3.77 18.92 1.74
N ASN A 47 -2.45 18.80 1.56
CA ASN A 47 -1.73 19.46 0.48
C ASN A 47 -1.39 18.56 -0.72
N PHE A 48 -1.61 17.24 -0.62
CA PHE A 48 -1.14 16.28 -1.63
C PHE A 48 -2.27 15.65 -2.47
N GLY A 49 -3.52 16.03 -2.19
CA GLY A 49 -4.69 15.61 -2.97
C GLY A 49 -5.44 14.40 -2.41
N GLY A 50 -6.44 13.97 -3.17
CA GLY A 50 -7.41 12.95 -2.79
C GLY A 50 -8.80 13.26 -3.31
N PHE A 51 -9.77 12.43 -2.93
CA PHE A 51 -11.16 12.61 -3.32
C PHE A 51 -12.15 12.18 -2.24
N GLY A 52 -13.38 12.66 -2.39
CA GLY A 52 -14.51 12.32 -1.53
C GLY A 52 -15.36 13.54 -1.18
N GLY A 53 -16.57 13.28 -0.68
CA GLY A 53 -17.60 14.29 -0.48
C GLY A 53 -18.42 14.56 -1.74
N GLY A 54 -19.58 15.18 -1.56
CA GLY A 54 -20.48 15.53 -2.65
C GLY A 54 -21.86 15.94 -2.15
N LYS A 55 -22.77 16.22 -3.08
CA LYS A 55 -24.18 16.54 -2.75
C LYS A 55 -24.96 15.25 -2.49
N CYS A 56 -24.64 14.58 -1.38
CA CYS A 56 -25.20 13.30 -0.97
C CYS A 56 -25.27 13.18 0.55
N GLN A 57 -25.86 12.10 1.05
CA GLN A 57 -25.83 11.74 2.47
C GLN A 57 -25.21 10.35 2.63
N ALA A 58 -24.33 10.21 3.63
CA ALA A 58 -23.75 8.92 3.96
C ALA A 58 -24.77 8.02 4.67
N THR A 59 -25.16 6.93 4.00
CA THR A 59 -26.04 5.90 4.55
C THR A 59 -25.23 4.71 5.06
N LYS A 60 -24.17 4.34 4.35
CA LYS A 60 -23.24 3.25 4.65
C LYS A 60 -22.08 3.73 5.53
N THR A 61 -21.30 2.80 6.06
CA THR A 61 -20.01 3.12 6.67
C THR A 61 -19.09 3.70 5.59
N PRO A 62 -18.45 4.88 5.81
CA PRO A 62 -17.57 5.48 4.82
C PRO A 62 -16.32 4.63 4.64
N VAL A 63 -15.91 4.43 3.40
CA VAL A 63 -14.70 3.71 3.01
C VAL A 63 -13.59 4.72 2.74
N ILE A 64 -12.42 4.50 3.33
CA ILE A 64 -11.22 5.29 3.12
C ILE A 64 -10.14 4.43 2.47
N PHE A 65 -9.70 4.82 1.28
CA PHE A 65 -8.54 4.24 0.62
C PHE A 65 -7.24 4.96 1.01
N ILE A 66 -6.23 4.17 1.41
CA ILE A 66 -4.88 4.63 1.75
C ILE A 66 -3.89 3.90 0.83
N HIS A 67 -3.22 4.67 -0.03
CA HIS A 67 -2.35 4.13 -1.08
C HIS A 67 -0.97 3.64 -0.55
N GLY A 68 -0.14 3.08 -1.43
CA GLY A 68 1.23 2.64 -1.12
C GLY A 68 2.32 3.68 -1.46
N ALA A 69 3.58 3.36 -1.17
CA ALA A 69 4.72 4.30 -1.23
C ALA A 69 4.86 5.09 -2.54
N ALA A 70 4.79 4.41 -3.69
CA ALA A 70 4.99 4.98 -5.02
C ALA A 70 3.67 5.28 -5.76
N THR A 71 2.56 5.40 -5.03
CA THR A 71 1.21 5.53 -5.59
C THR A 71 0.47 6.72 -5.00
N THR A 72 -0.76 6.97 -5.46
CA THR A 72 -1.64 8.04 -4.99
C THR A 72 -3.05 7.52 -4.79
N SER A 73 -3.92 8.35 -4.22
CA SER A 73 -5.36 8.10 -4.11
C SER A 73 -6.03 7.72 -5.45
N SER A 74 -5.58 8.29 -6.57
CA SER A 74 -6.15 8.03 -7.91
C SER A 74 -5.95 6.59 -8.38
N ASN A 75 -5.03 5.82 -7.78
CA ASN A 75 -4.84 4.42 -8.13
C ASN A 75 -6.09 3.56 -7.85
N TRP A 76 -6.98 4.00 -6.96
CA TRP A 76 -8.27 3.33 -6.70
C TRP A 76 -9.28 3.46 -7.84
N LEU A 77 -9.03 4.40 -8.76
CA LEU A 77 -9.84 4.66 -9.95
C LEU A 77 -9.34 3.88 -11.19
N VAL A 78 -8.16 3.25 -11.09
CA VAL A 78 -7.54 2.53 -12.21
C VAL A 78 -8.34 1.28 -12.53
N LYS A 79 -8.67 1.09 -13.82
CA LYS A 79 -9.32 -0.13 -14.28
C LYS A 79 -8.36 -1.32 -14.17
N PRO A 80 -8.85 -2.49 -13.74
CA PRO A 80 -8.02 -3.68 -13.66
C PRO A 80 -7.47 -4.07 -15.02
N THR A 81 -6.28 -4.67 -15.01
CA THR A 81 -5.60 -5.24 -16.20
C THR A 81 -5.03 -6.60 -15.86
N GLY A 82 -4.72 -7.42 -16.87
CA GLY A 82 -4.18 -8.77 -16.69
C GLY A 82 -5.15 -9.87 -17.16
N PRO A 83 -4.78 -11.15 -16.95
CA PRO A 83 -5.59 -12.29 -17.32
C PRO A 83 -6.80 -12.45 -16.40
N ASN A 84 -7.78 -13.27 -16.83
CA ASN A 84 -8.91 -13.74 -16.02
C ASN A 84 -9.79 -12.63 -15.41
N LEU A 85 -9.83 -11.45 -16.04
CA LEU A 85 -10.74 -10.38 -15.64
C LEU A 85 -12.18 -10.68 -16.07
N ALA A 86 -13.12 -10.25 -15.24
CA ALA A 86 -14.53 -10.21 -15.63
C ALA A 86 -14.71 -9.34 -16.89
N PRO A 87 -15.67 -9.67 -17.78
CA PRO A 87 -16.08 -8.77 -18.84
C PRO A 87 -16.48 -7.41 -18.26
N ASN A 88 -15.93 -6.32 -18.80
CA ASN A 88 -16.13 -4.95 -18.31
C ASN A 88 -15.71 -4.72 -16.84
N ALA A 89 -14.67 -5.42 -16.37
CA ALA A 89 -14.16 -5.24 -15.01
C ALA A 89 -13.93 -3.75 -14.69
N ALA A 90 -14.64 -3.29 -13.66
CA ALA A 90 -14.62 -1.92 -13.19
C ALA A 90 -13.43 -1.70 -12.25
N SER A 91 -13.01 -0.44 -12.08
CA SER A 91 -12.07 -0.10 -10.99
C SER A 91 -12.70 -0.42 -9.63
N VAL A 92 -11.89 -0.47 -8.57
CA VAL A 92 -12.42 -0.72 -7.22
C VAL A 92 -13.43 0.38 -6.86
N TYR A 93 -13.09 1.65 -7.04
CA TYR A 93 -14.04 2.75 -6.80
C TYR A 93 -15.35 2.59 -7.59
N GLN A 94 -15.27 2.28 -8.89
CA GLN A 94 -16.48 2.11 -9.71
C GLN A 94 -17.29 0.88 -9.28
N THR A 95 -16.64 -0.19 -8.84
CA THR A 95 -17.31 -1.37 -8.26
C THR A 95 -18.18 -0.98 -7.07
N PHE A 96 -17.70 -0.10 -6.19
CA PHE A 96 -18.50 0.43 -5.08
C PHE A 96 -19.67 1.30 -5.57
N LYS A 97 -19.45 2.19 -6.53
CA LYS A 97 -20.50 3.04 -7.13
C LYS A 97 -21.61 2.21 -7.76
N ASP A 98 -21.25 1.17 -8.50
CA ASP A 98 -22.19 0.24 -9.14
C ASP A 98 -23.01 -0.55 -8.11
N ASN A 99 -22.52 -0.65 -6.87
CA ASN A 99 -23.18 -1.30 -5.74
C ASN A 99 -23.79 -0.29 -4.74
N GLY A 100 -24.13 0.89 -5.23
CA GLY A 100 -24.95 1.87 -4.51
C GLY A 100 -24.21 2.69 -3.46
N TYR A 101 -22.87 2.70 -3.46
CA TYR A 101 -22.12 3.70 -2.71
C TYR A 101 -22.18 5.06 -3.42
N ASN A 102 -22.22 6.13 -2.64
CA ASN A 102 -22.11 7.50 -3.14
C ASN A 102 -20.80 8.17 -2.70
N ASP A 103 -20.53 9.39 -3.20
CA ASP A 103 -19.24 10.06 -2.96
C ASP A 103 -19.07 10.57 -1.52
N CYS A 104 -20.15 10.64 -0.75
CA CYS A 104 -20.14 10.89 0.68
C CYS A 104 -19.81 9.64 1.51
N GLU A 105 -19.60 8.50 0.84
CA GLU A 105 -19.27 7.21 1.44
C GLU A 105 -17.93 6.66 0.91
N LEU A 106 -17.30 7.31 -0.08
CA LEU A 106 -16.05 6.87 -0.71
C LEU A 106 -15.03 7.99 -0.68
N PHE A 107 -13.92 7.74 0.03
CA PHE A 107 -12.86 8.70 0.24
C PHE A 107 -11.51 8.08 -0.06
N ALA A 108 -10.57 8.88 -0.53
CA ALA A 108 -9.18 8.49 -0.69
C ALA A 108 -8.28 9.67 -0.40
N VAL A 109 -7.12 9.40 0.22
CA VAL A 109 -6.15 10.41 0.60
C VAL A 109 -4.82 10.14 -0.07
N THR A 110 -4.19 11.18 -0.62
CA THR A 110 -2.77 11.17 -0.93
C THR A 110 -1.99 11.72 0.26
N TYR A 111 -1.09 10.93 0.85
CA TYR A 111 -0.30 11.33 2.03
C TYR A 111 1.17 11.62 1.71
N THR A 112 1.61 11.37 0.47
CA THR A 112 2.96 11.66 -0.02
C THR A 112 2.96 12.83 -0.99
N SER A 113 3.98 13.68 -0.91
CA SER A 113 4.28 14.67 -1.94
C SER A 113 4.70 14.00 -3.25
N HIS A 114 4.77 14.76 -4.34
CA HIS A 114 5.28 14.23 -5.61
C HIS A 114 6.73 13.72 -5.51
N GLU A 115 7.58 14.43 -4.75
CA GLU A 115 8.98 14.02 -4.52
C GLU A 115 9.07 12.68 -3.79
N GLU A 116 8.23 12.48 -2.77
CA GLU A 116 8.13 11.21 -2.05
C GLU A 116 7.58 10.07 -2.94
N GLN A 117 6.69 10.38 -3.90
CA GLN A 117 6.14 9.38 -4.81
C GLN A 117 7.18 8.86 -5.81
N VAL A 118 8.09 9.73 -6.28
CA VAL A 118 9.15 9.35 -7.23
C VAL A 118 10.40 8.81 -6.56
N ASN A 119 10.55 8.97 -5.23
CA ASN A 119 11.62 8.39 -4.42
C ASN A 119 11.04 7.54 -3.26
N PRO A 120 10.26 6.48 -3.57
CA PRO A 120 9.55 5.70 -2.56
C PRO A 120 10.47 5.06 -1.52
N GLU A 121 11.74 4.82 -1.85
CA GLU A 121 12.75 4.29 -0.95
C GLU A 121 13.11 5.22 0.22
N LYS A 122 12.74 6.49 0.10
CA LYS A 122 12.91 7.52 1.15
C LYS A 122 11.74 7.59 2.12
N ASN A 123 10.63 6.91 1.83
CA ASN A 123 9.42 7.02 2.64
C ASN A 123 9.52 6.09 3.85
N GLN A 124 10.00 6.60 4.98
CA GLN A 124 9.95 5.90 6.27
C GLN A 124 8.58 6.09 6.94
N GLN A 125 8.21 5.19 7.87
CA GLN A 125 7.04 5.40 8.72
C GLN A 125 7.38 6.40 9.82
N GLN A 126 6.61 7.49 9.89
CA GLN A 126 6.91 8.61 10.77
C GLN A 126 5.65 9.36 11.22
N VAL A 127 5.78 10.05 12.35
CA VAL A 127 4.68 10.67 13.11
C VAL A 127 3.87 11.67 12.28
N GLU A 128 4.53 12.39 11.38
CA GLU A 128 3.90 13.40 10.51
C GLU A 128 2.85 12.76 9.61
N LYS A 129 3.12 11.56 9.08
CA LYS A 129 2.16 10.82 8.25
C LYS A 129 0.99 10.31 9.08
N TYR A 130 1.23 9.88 10.33
CA TYR A 130 0.16 9.44 11.21
C TYR A 130 -0.79 10.58 11.58
N ASN A 131 -0.24 11.77 11.87
CA ASN A 131 -1.04 12.97 12.13
C ASN A 131 -1.94 13.30 10.93
N LEU A 132 -1.37 13.27 9.73
CA LEU A 132 -2.09 13.53 8.48
C LEU A 132 -3.24 12.54 8.28
N LEU A 133 -2.96 11.24 8.37
CA LEU A 133 -3.97 10.19 8.18
C LEU A 133 -5.06 10.24 9.26
N TYR A 134 -4.69 10.46 10.52
CA TYR A 134 -5.64 10.60 11.62
C TYR A 134 -6.60 11.78 11.40
N ASP A 135 -6.08 12.94 11.02
CA ASP A 135 -6.91 14.11 10.75
C ASP A 135 -7.83 13.89 9.54
N PHE A 136 -7.36 13.21 8.50
CA PHE A 136 -8.20 12.82 7.38
C PHE A 136 -9.37 11.95 7.83
N ILE A 137 -9.09 10.87 8.56
CA ILE A 137 -10.09 9.92 9.06
C ILE A 137 -11.10 10.62 9.98
N ARG A 138 -10.63 11.47 10.89
CA ARG A 138 -11.48 12.26 11.77
C ARG A 138 -12.41 13.18 10.97
N ARG A 139 -11.90 13.85 9.93
CA ARG A 139 -12.71 14.73 9.08
C ARG A 139 -13.73 13.95 8.25
N VAL A 140 -13.40 12.76 7.74
CA VAL A 140 -14.38 11.88 7.06
C VAL A 140 -15.52 11.50 8.00
N ARG A 141 -15.22 11.11 9.24
CA ARG A 141 -16.24 10.79 10.27
C ARG A 141 -17.14 11.98 10.56
N GLN A 142 -16.56 13.16 10.72
CA GLN A 142 -17.30 14.41 10.95
C GLN A 142 -18.21 14.75 9.75
N TYR A 143 -17.67 14.69 8.53
CA TYR A 143 -18.41 15.01 7.30
C TYR A 143 -19.57 14.03 7.04
N SER A 144 -19.32 12.73 7.22
CA SER A 144 -20.32 11.68 7.01
C SER A 144 -21.31 11.52 8.15
N ASN A 145 -21.05 12.15 9.30
CA ASN A 145 -21.77 11.93 10.57
C ASN A 145 -21.80 10.44 10.98
N LYS A 146 -20.66 9.75 10.83
CA LYS A 146 -20.50 8.33 11.17
C LYS A 146 -19.44 8.16 12.26
N SER A 147 -19.71 7.28 13.22
CA SER A 147 -18.80 7.01 14.33
C SER A 147 -17.62 6.12 13.95
N GLN A 148 -17.70 5.38 12.84
CA GLN A 148 -16.63 4.52 12.33
C GLN A 148 -16.48 4.66 10.82
N VAL A 149 -15.33 4.20 10.31
CA VAL A 149 -14.99 4.07 8.89
C VAL A 149 -14.51 2.65 8.61
N ASP A 150 -14.55 2.27 7.34
CA ASP A 150 -13.83 1.11 6.83
C ASP A 150 -12.55 1.57 6.15
N ILE A 151 -11.46 0.85 6.37
CA ILE A 151 -10.15 1.16 5.82
C ILE A 151 -9.81 0.12 4.75
N VAL A 152 -9.46 0.60 3.56
CA VAL A 152 -8.84 -0.20 2.50
C VAL A 152 -7.44 0.36 2.30
N ALA A 153 -6.43 -0.37 2.74
CA ALA A 153 -5.06 0.09 2.69
C ALA A 153 -4.23 -0.82 1.77
N TYR A 154 -3.32 -0.21 1.02
CA TYR A 154 -2.49 -0.92 0.05
C TYR A 154 -1.00 -0.71 0.32
N SER A 155 -0.21 -1.79 0.26
CA SER A 155 1.26 -1.74 0.35
C SER A 155 1.70 -0.98 1.61
N GLN A 156 2.59 0.01 1.49
CA GLN A 156 3.03 0.84 2.61
C GLN A 156 1.88 1.51 3.39
N GLY A 157 0.77 1.83 2.72
CA GLY A 157 -0.41 2.41 3.35
C GLY A 157 -1.00 1.54 4.46
N VAL A 158 -0.80 0.22 4.38
CA VAL A 158 -1.23 -0.74 5.40
C VAL A 158 -0.48 -0.48 6.70
N SER A 159 0.86 -0.52 6.66
CA SER A 159 1.69 -0.28 7.85
C SER A 159 1.48 1.12 8.43
N LEU A 160 1.30 2.14 7.58
CA LEU A 160 1.01 3.50 8.02
C LEU A 160 -0.33 3.62 8.73
N ALA A 161 -1.39 3.02 8.18
CA ALA A 161 -2.71 3.07 8.78
C ALA A 161 -2.73 2.38 10.14
N LEU A 162 -2.15 1.19 10.23
CA LEU A 162 -2.00 0.43 11.47
C LEU A 162 -1.20 1.21 12.53
N ALA A 163 -0.04 1.76 12.16
CA ALA A 163 0.75 2.62 13.05
C ALA A 163 0.02 3.89 13.45
N THR A 164 -0.83 4.46 12.58
CA THR A 164 -1.67 5.61 12.90
C THR A 164 -2.67 5.29 14.00
N PHE A 165 -3.35 4.14 13.91
CA PHE A 165 -4.33 3.74 14.91
C PHE A 165 -3.69 3.46 16.26
N GLU A 166 -2.52 2.82 16.25
CA GLU A 166 -1.74 2.60 17.46
C GLU A 166 -1.27 3.93 18.09
N TYR A 167 -0.61 4.78 17.30
CA TYR A 167 -0.06 6.06 17.76
C TYR A 167 -1.13 7.02 18.31
N LYS A 168 -2.33 7.00 17.73
CA LYS A 168 -3.43 7.88 18.11
C LYS A 168 -4.45 7.24 19.02
N SER A 169 -4.26 5.97 19.39
CA SER A 169 -5.25 5.17 20.11
C SER A 169 -6.64 5.27 19.45
N ALA A 170 -6.66 5.19 18.12
CA ALA A 170 -7.82 5.51 17.28
C ALA A 170 -8.53 4.27 16.72
N TRP A 171 -8.24 3.09 17.25
CA TRP A 171 -8.87 1.83 16.84
C TRP A 171 -10.41 1.84 16.95
N GLY A 172 -10.97 2.61 17.89
CA GLY A 172 -12.41 2.82 17.99
C GLY A 172 -13.05 3.53 16.78
N TYR A 173 -12.24 4.06 15.84
CA TYR A 173 -12.74 4.70 14.62
C TYR A 173 -12.92 3.70 13.47
N VAL A 174 -12.40 2.48 13.60
CA VAL A 174 -12.37 1.49 12.51
C VAL A 174 -13.40 0.41 12.76
N ARG A 175 -14.18 0.07 11.73
CA ARG A 175 -15.10 -1.08 11.73
C ARG A 175 -14.45 -2.28 11.06
N ARG A 176 -14.00 -2.09 9.80
CA ARG A 176 -13.31 -3.11 9.01
C ARG A 176 -11.97 -2.58 8.48
N PHE A 177 -10.96 -3.43 8.44
CA PHE A 177 -9.65 -3.13 7.90
C PHE A 177 -9.28 -4.17 6.84
N VAL A 178 -9.17 -3.74 5.59
CA VAL A 178 -8.72 -4.56 4.46
C VAL A 178 -7.27 -4.23 4.14
N ASN A 179 -6.38 -5.16 4.44
CA ASN A 179 -4.97 -5.15 4.08
C ASN A 179 -4.80 -5.68 2.65
N ILE A 180 -4.25 -4.86 1.75
CA ILE A 180 -3.89 -5.31 0.39
C ILE A 180 -2.37 -5.24 0.24
N ALA A 181 -1.71 -6.39 0.16
CA ALA A 181 -0.26 -6.51 -0.02
C ALA A 181 0.56 -5.65 0.96
N GLY A 182 0.15 -5.56 2.22
CA GLY A 182 0.89 -4.85 3.26
C GLY A 182 2.19 -5.56 3.68
N PRO A 183 3.27 -4.84 4.00
CA PRO A 183 4.54 -5.43 4.43
C PRO A 183 4.52 -5.81 5.92
N MET A 184 3.63 -6.71 6.32
CA MET A 184 3.35 -7.03 7.74
C MET A 184 4.53 -7.66 8.47
N ARG A 185 5.43 -8.29 7.72
CA ARG A 185 6.67 -8.90 8.23
C ARG A 185 7.92 -8.15 7.74
N GLY A 186 7.76 -6.92 7.29
CA GLY A 186 8.80 -6.13 6.65
C GLY A 186 9.07 -6.54 5.20
N LEU A 187 10.00 -5.85 4.53
CA LEU A 187 10.41 -6.12 3.16
C LEU A 187 11.66 -7.01 3.17
N PRO A 188 11.60 -8.24 2.66
CA PRO A 188 12.73 -9.17 2.71
C PRO A 188 14.03 -8.60 2.12
N ALA A 189 13.92 -7.88 1.00
CA ALA A 189 15.08 -7.26 0.37
C ALA A 189 15.75 -6.13 1.18
N CYS A 190 15.12 -5.61 2.24
CA CYS A 190 15.79 -4.71 3.19
C CYS A 190 16.90 -5.41 3.99
N LYS A 191 16.88 -6.75 4.09
CA LYS A 191 18.00 -7.51 4.69
C LYS A 191 19.31 -7.28 3.95
N GLY A 192 19.27 -7.15 2.62
CA GLY A 192 20.45 -6.89 1.79
C GLY A 192 20.92 -5.42 1.81
N VAL A 193 20.03 -4.49 2.16
CA VAL A 193 20.32 -3.06 2.29
C VAL A 193 20.94 -2.74 3.65
N GLY A 194 20.37 -3.31 4.70
CA GLY A 194 20.77 -3.06 6.08
C GLY A 194 19.83 -2.10 6.82
N PRO A 195 19.78 -2.20 8.16
CA PRO A 195 18.73 -1.58 8.99
C PRO A 195 18.94 -0.09 9.28
N ALA A 196 19.99 0.54 8.75
CA ALA A 196 20.32 1.93 9.03
C ALA A 196 20.96 2.64 7.82
N ASP A 197 20.71 2.16 6.59
CA ASP A 197 21.22 2.82 5.39
C ASP A 197 20.38 4.08 5.09
N ASP A 198 20.98 5.27 5.23
CA ASP A 198 20.35 6.57 4.95
C ASP A 198 19.95 6.76 3.47
N LYS A 199 20.45 5.92 2.56
CA LYS A 199 19.97 5.90 1.19
C LYS A 199 18.60 5.25 1.08
N PHE A 200 18.22 4.40 2.02
CA PHE A 200 16.97 3.64 2.02
C PHE A 200 16.27 3.71 3.40
N PRO A 201 15.80 4.89 3.85
CA PRO A 201 15.01 5.01 5.08
C PRO A 201 13.80 4.07 5.18
N ILE A 202 13.20 3.70 4.04
CA ILE A 202 12.13 2.68 4.02
C ILE A 202 12.61 1.32 4.56
N CYS A 203 13.91 1.04 4.55
CA CYS A 203 14.54 -0.17 5.04
C CYS A 203 15.16 -0.03 6.43
N HIS A 204 14.94 1.09 7.12
CA HIS A 204 15.41 1.23 8.50
C HIS A 204 14.74 0.22 9.44
N ALA A 205 15.44 -0.18 10.50
CA ALA A 205 14.82 -0.81 11.65
C ALA A 205 14.00 0.22 12.45
N GLN A 206 13.48 -0.20 13.61
CA GLN A 206 12.80 0.73 14.51
C GLN A 206 13.82 1.69 15.14
N SER A 207 13.48 2.98 15.19
CA SER A 207 14.30 3.98 15.87
C SER A 207 14.36 3.71 17.37
N LEU A 208 15.56 3.87 17.94
CA LEU A 208 15.80 3.78 19.38
C LEU A 208 15.28 5.00 20.15
N GLU A 209 15.16 6.15 19.47
CA GLU A 209 14.71 7.41 20.08
C GLU A 209 13.19 7.53 20.08
N ASN A 210 12.56 7.01 19.02
CA ASN A 210 11.11 7.04 18.87
C ASN A 210 10.63 5.75 18.23
N ALA A 211 10.00 4.88 19.03
CA ALA A 211 9.48 3.61 18.55
C ALA A 211 8.44 3.73 17.42
N PHE A 212 7.83 4.90 17.20
CA PHE A 212 6.89 5.16 16.11
C PHE A 212 7.57 5.63 14.81
N VAL A 213 8.89 5.79 14.81
CA VAL A 213 9.70 6.01 13.60
C VAL A 213 10.36 4.68 13.24
N PHE A 214 9.96 4.08 12.13
CA PHE A 214 10.46 2.77 11.72
C PHE A 214 10.44 2.64 10.20
N GLY A 215 11.40 1.90 9.64
CA GLY A 215 11.29 1.36 8.29
C GLY A 215 10.69 -0.04 8.30
N LEU A 216 10.71 -0.68 7.15
CA LEU A 216 10.17 -2.02 6.91
C LEU A 216 11.28 -3.08 6.96
N PHE A 217 12.34 -2.87 7.75
CA PHE A 217 13.33 -3.90 7.99
C PHE A 217 12.67 -5.11 8.70
N PRO A 218 12.84 -6.36 8.20
CA PRO A 218 12.32 -7.55 8.87
C PRO A 218 13.05 -7.80 10.20
N SER A 219 12.29 -7.87 11.29
CA SER A 219 12.83 -8.11 12.64
C SER A 219 13.34 -9.55 12.82
N GLU A 220 12.69 -10.51 12.16
CA GLU A 220 13.06 -11.93 12.22
C GLU A 220 14.47 -12.14 11.67
N ASP A 221 15.28 -12.87 12.44
CA ASP A 221 16.64 -13.33 12.12
C ASP A 221 17.74 -12.24 12.04
N SER A 222 17.48 -11.03 12.54
CA SER A 222 18.48 -9.96 12.51
C SER A 222 19.04 -9.61 13.89
N TRP A 223 20.31 -9.98 14.11
CA TRP A 223 21.12 -9.42 15.19
C TRP A 223 21.44 -7.92 14.98
N ASN A 224 21.15 -7.38 13.80
CA ASN A 224 21.57 -6.06 13.35
C ASN A 224 20.49 -4.97 13.40
N GLY A 225 19.22 -5.32 13.65
CA GLY A 225 18.14 -4.35 13.62
C GLY A 225 16.83 -4.90 14.17
N TYR A 226 16.54 -4.58 15.42
CA TYR A 226 15.26 -4.89 16.04
C TYR A 226 14.16 -3.98 15.49
N ASN A 227 13.01 -4.56 15.17
CA ASN A 227 11.83 -3.81 14.73
C ASN A 227 10.56 -4.48 15.28
N GLU A 228 9.94 -3.90 16.33
CA GLU A 228 8.73 -4.48 16.92
C GLU A 228 7.55 -4.49 15.92
N TRP A 229 7.54 -3.58 14.95
CA TRP A 229 6.46 -3.48 13.99
C TRP A 229 6.40 -4.66 13.04
N THR A 230 7.56 -5.19 12.64
CA THR A 230 7.67 -6.30 11.69
C THR A 230 7.98 -7.64 12.37
N SER A 231 8.08 -7.68 13.70
CA SER A 231 8.27 -8.91 14.47
C SER A 231 7.00 -9.76 14.55
N ASP A 232 7.14 -10.97 15.07
CA ASP A 232 6.09 -11.98 15.28
C ASP A 232 5.26 -11.76 16.53
N SER A 233 5.78 -10.89 17.40
CA SER A 233 5.32 -10.66 18.75
C SER A 233 5.58 -9.22 19.14
N GLY A 234 4.93 -8.76 20.20
CA GLY A 234 4.94 -7.36 20.64
C GLY A 234 3.59 -6.69 20.46
N GLN A 235 3.37 -5.59 21.17
CA GLN A 235 2.11 -4.84 21.10
C GLN A 235 1.99 -4.10 19.76
N LYS A 236 3.12 -3.70 19.17
CA LYS A 236 3.16 -2.99 17.88
C LYS A 236 3.34 -3.89 16.66
N SER A 237 3.48 -5.20 16.87
CA SER A 237 3.62 -6.15 15.77
C SER A 237 2.41 -6.04 14.85
N LEU A 238 2.65 -5.57 13.62
CA LEU A 238 1.61 -5.29 12.65
C LEU A 238 0.73 -6.53 12.44
N ARG A 239 1.33 -7.71 12.28
CA ARG A 239 0.61 -8.96 12.06
C ARG A 239 -0.14 -9.47 13.30
N ALA A 240 0.25 -9.06 14.50
CA ALA A 240 -0.40 -9.47 15.75
C ALA A 240 -1.55 -8.55 16.17
N MET A 241 -1.69 -7.36 15.58
CA MET A 241 -2.71 -6.36 15.94
C MET A 241 -4.15 -6.89 16.03
N PRO A 242 -4.63 -7.82 15.17
CA PRO A 242 -5.99 -8.35 15.33
C PRO A 242 -6.26 -9.00 16.69
N LYS A 243 -5.24 -9.57 17.34
CA LYS A 243 -5.36 -10.12 18.70
C LYS A 243 -5.61 -9.04 19.75
N HIS A 244 -5.07 -7.84 19.54
CA HIS A 244 -5.15 -6.71 20.45
C HIS A 244 -6.38 -5.84 20.19
N GLU A 245 -6.96 -5.93 18.99
CA GLU A 245 -8.09 -5.10 18.55
C GLU A 245 -9.33 -5.92 18.16
N PRO A 246 -9.93 -6.67 19.12
CA PRO A 246 -10.99 -7.64 18.85
C PRO A 246 -12.28 -7.02 18.27
N GLN A 247 -12.46 -5.71 18.40
CA GLN A 247 -13.61 -4.97 17.88
C GLN A 247 -13.52 -4.67 16.37
N VAL A 248 -12.33 -4.81 15.76
CA VAL A 248 -12.13 -4.56 14.32
C VAL A 248 -12.12 -5.88 13.58
N GLN A 249 -12.82 -5.93 12.44
CA GLN A 249 -12.76 -7.08 11.53
C GLN A 249 -11.63 -6.89 10.51
N PHE A 250 -10.74 -7.86 10.41
CA PHE A 250 -9.55 -7.80 9.56
C PHE A 250 -9.66 -8.76 8.36
N TYR A 251 -9.17 -8.27 7.23
CA TYR A 251 -9.09 -9.01 5.98
C TYR A 251 -7.73 -8.79 5.33
N THR A 252 -7.26 -9.77 4.56
CA THR A 252 -6.03 -9.67 3.75
C THR A 252 -6.28 -10.12 2.33
N ILE A 253 -5.71 -9.40 1.37
CA ILE A 253 -5.61 -9.78 -0.04
C ILE A 253 -4.14 -9.61 -0.46
N ASP A 254 -3.50 -10.66 -0.96
CA ASP A 254 -2.10 -10.61 -1.41
C ASP A 254 -1.86 -11.40 -2.69
N ALA A 255 -0.63 -11.30 -3.20
CA ALA A 255 -0.18 -12.03 -4.39
C ALA A 255 0.88 -13.10 -4.07
N GLY A 256 1.12 -13.42 -2.80
CA GLY A 256 2.11 -14.39 -2.34
C GLY A 256 3.44 -14.34 -3.09
N ASN A 257 3.80 -15.45 -3.76
CA ASN A 257 5.06 -15.60 -4.50
C ASN A 257 5.12 -14.77 -5.80
N GLN A 258 4.00 -14.21 -6.24
CA GLN A 258 3.90 -13.34 -7.40
C GLN A 258 4.12 -11.87 -7.03
N ASP A 259 4.21 -11.54 -5.74
CA ASP A 259 4.51 -10.19 -5.27
C ASP A 259 6.02 -9.90 -5.34
N ALA A 260 6.43 -9.03 -6.27
CA ALA A 260 7.84 -8.66 -6.45
C ALA A 260 8.41 -7.70 -5.40
N THR A 261 7.55 -7.11 -4.59
CA THR A 261 7.95 -6.23 -3.48
C THR A 261 8.09 -7.03 -2.19
N LEU A 262 7.11 -7.89 -1.90
CA LEU A 262 7.04 -8.65 -0.65
C LEU A 262 7.73 -10.01 -0.72
N CYS A 263 7.91 -10.59 -1.91
CA CYS A 263 8.45 -11.94 -2.06
C CYS A 263 9.42 -12.09 -3.27
N PRO A 264 10.49 -11.27 -3.36
CA PRO A 264 11.48 -11.45 -4.42
C PRO A 264 12.29 -12.74 -4.25
N SER A 265 12.55 -13.50 -5.33
CA SER A 265 13.22 -14.82 -5.30
C SER A 265 14.63 -14.86 -4.70
N VAL A 266 15.21 -13.72 -4.37
CA VAL A 266 16.50 -13.65 -3.68
C VAL A 266 16.40 -14.16 -2.24
N ASP A 267 15.19 -14.20 -1.68
CA ASP A 267 14.93 -14.72 -0.35
C ASP A 267 14.43 -16.18 -0.40
N LYS A 268 15.12 -17.06 0.34
CA LYS A 268 14.82 -18.51 0.43
C LYS A 268 13.72 -18.83 1.46
N HIS A 269 13.11 -17.81 2.06
CA HIS A 269 12.11 -17.97 3.12
C HIS A 269 10.68 -17.89 2.57
N ASP A 270 9.71 -18.35 3.37
CA ASP A 270 8.26 -18.33 3.06
C ASP A 270 7.69 -16.89 3.04
N CYS A 271 8.15 -16.09 2.08
CA CYS A 271 7.73 -14.71 1.88
C CYS A 271 6.30 -14.61 1.33
N ALA A 272 5.69 -15.73 0.93
CA ALA A 272 4.31 -15.77 0.45
C ALA A 272 3.30 -15.38 1.54
N LEU A 273 3.68 -15.46 2.82
CA LEU A 273 2.84 -15.06 3.95
C LEU A 273 3.17 -13.66 4.48
N ASN A 274 4.00 -12.88 3.77
CA ASN A 274 4.47 -11.58 4.26
C ASN A 274 3.32 -10.61 4.60
N ALA A 275 2.25 -10.62 3.79
CA ALA A 275 1.10 -9.75 4.00
C ALA A 275 0.10 -10.25 5.04
N THR A 276 0.23 -11.48 5.53
CA THR A 276 -0.79 -12.08 6.41
C THR A 276 -0.69 -11.57 7.85
N PHE A 277 -1.85 -11.39 8.46
CA PHE A 277 -1.98 -11.31 9.91
C PHE A 277 -1.82 -12.69 10.55
N THR A 278 -1.36 -12.70 11.80
CA THR A 278 -1.42 -13.88 12.66
C THR A 278 -2.89 -14.21 12.96
N ASN A 279 -3.24 -15.49 12.96
CA ASN A 279 -4.62 -15.93 13.16
C ASN A 279 -5.22 -15.41 14.46
N SER A 280 -6.41 -14.80 14.35
CA SER A 280 -7.26 -14.34 15.46
C SER A 280 -8.73 -14.47 15.05
N LYS A 281 -9.66 -14.50 16.01
CA LYS A 281 -11.10 -14.69 15.75
C LYS A 281 -11.72 -13.63 14.85
N ASN A 282 -11.14 -12.44 14.82
CA ASN A 282 -11.58 -11.30 14.03
C ASN A 282 -10.81 -11.14 12.71
N VAL A 283 -9.91 -12.08 12.37
CA VAL A 283 -9.33 -12.20 11.02
C VAL A 283 -10.27 -13.09 10.20
N LEU A 284 -11.08 -12.47 9.34
CA LEU A 284 -12.21 -13.14 8.71
C LEU A 284 -11.87 -13.77 7.35
N ALA A 285 -10.93 -13.19 6.61
CA ALA A 285 -10.40 -13.79 5.39
C ALA A 285 -8.97 -13.32 5.10
N GLN A 286 -8.09 -14.23 4.68
CA GLN A 286 -6.78 -13.94 4.14
C GLN A 286 -6.65 -14.66 2.80
N LEU A 287 -6.59 -13.91 1.70
CA LEU A 287 -6.75 -14.45 0.35
C LEU A 287 -5.53 -14.12 -0.50
N ASN A 288 -4.88 -15.15 -1.02
CA ASN A 288 -3.86 -14.99 -2.05
C ASN A 288 -4.52 -15.14 -3.43
N ILE A 289 -4.46 -14.07 -4.22
CA ILE A 289 -4.96 -13.99 -5.60
C ILE A 289 -3.83 -13.82 -6.63
N GLY A 290 -2.60 -14.15 -6.24
CA GLY A 290 -1.42 -14.05 -7.07
C GLY A 290 -1.49 -14.97 -8.29
N GLU A 291 -1.22 -14.42 -9.46
CA GLU A 291 -1.20 -15.14 -10.73
C GLU A 291 0.00 -14.74 -11.58
N GLY A 292 0.39 -15.61 -12.51
CA GLY A 292 1.49 -15.36 -13.43
C GLY A 292 2.87 -15.69 -12.85
N SER A 293 3.88 -15.00 -13.38
CA SER A 293 5.29 -15.20 -13.08
C SER A 293 5.59 -14.95 -11.59
N LYS A 294 6.40 -15.82 -10.99
CA LYS A 294 6.97 -15.55 -9.66
C LYS A 294 7.94 -14.39 -9.73
N ALA A 295 8.06 -13.65 -8.64
CA ALA A 295 9.01 -12.56 -8.55
C ALA A 295 10.45 -13.07 -8.53
N THR A 296 11.27 -12.70 -9.53
CA THR A 296 12.68 -13.12 -9.60
C THR A 296 13.68 -12.05 -9.15
N GLN A 297 13.21 -10.84 -8.87
CA GLN A 297 14.01 -9.66 -8.51
C GLN A 297 13.22 -8.76 -7.57
N SER A 298 13.93 -8.02 -6.71
CA SER A 298 13.32 -7.07 -5.77
C SER A 298 12.99 -5.73 -6.43
N ALA A 299 11.82 -5.19 -6.09
CA ALA A 299 11.34 -3.88 -6.53
C ALA A 299 11.66 -2.73 -5.56
N ILE A 300 12.44 -2.91 -4.48
CA ILE A 300 12.63 -1.89 -3.43
C ILE A 300 13.13 -0.53 -3.97
N THR A 301 13.87 -0.52 -5.08
CA THR A 301 14.41 0.69 -5.73
C THR A 301 13.58 1.17 -6.92
N GLN A 302 12.46 0.53 -7.23
CA GLN A 302 11.74 0.77 -8.47
C GLN A 302 10.53 1.68 -8.26
N ASN A 303 10.37 2.64 -9.17
CA ASN A 303 9.15 3.42 -9.28
C ASN A 303 7.97 2.50 -9.72
N LYS A 304 6.75 3.06 -9.72
CA LYS A 304 5.52 2.33 -10.13
C LYS A 304 5.69 1.55 -11.44
N GLU A 305 6.36 2.12 -12.44
CA GLU A 305 6.56 1.49 -13.74
C GLU A 305 7.51 0.29 -13.67
N GLY A 306 8.58 0.41 -12.88
CA GLY A 306 9.50 -0.70 -12.66
C GLY A 306 8.84 -1.86 -11.91
N SER A 307 8.07 -1.60 -10.84
CA SER A 307 7.39 -2.67 -10.09
C SER A 307 6.39 -3.43 -10.97
N GLN A 308 5.71 -2.75 -11.91
CA GLN A 308 4.74 -3.36 -12.82
C GLN A 308 5.37 -4.28 -13.89
N SER A 309 6.70 -4.25 -14.03
CA SER A 309 7.42 -5.11 -14.97
C SER A 309 7.92 -6.42 -14.37
N LEU A 310 7.67 -6.64 -13.07
CA LEU A 310 8.20 -7.77 -12.29
C LEU A 310 7.10 -8.65 -11.71
N GLY A 311 7.48 -9.90 -11.40
CA GLY A 311 6.57 -10.88 -10.78
C GLY A 311 5.26 -11.04 -11.54
N GLY A 312 4.16 -11.16 -10.79
CA GLY A 312 2.84 -11.33 -11.36
C GLY A 312 2.32 -10.08 -12.06
N ASP A 313 2.84 -8.88 -11.78
CA ASP A 313 2.37 -7.68 -12.49
C ASP A 313 2.76 -7.69 -13.97
N LYS A 314 3.76 -8.49 -14.35
CA LYS A 314 4.17 -8.68 -15.75
C LYS A 314 3.08 -9.36 -16.59
N ASP A 315 2.50 -10.45 -16.10
CA ASP A 315 1.68 -11.38 -16.90
C ASP A 315 0.47 -11.97 -16.16
N GLY A 316 0.20 -11.51 -14.93
CA GLY A 316 -0.84 -12.01 -14.03
C GLY A 316 -1.27 -10.96 -13.01
N VAL A 317 -1.25 -11.35 -11.73
CA VAL A 317 -1.58 -10.51 -10.58
C VAL A 317 -0.39 -10.50 -9.62
N GLY A 318 0.31 -9.37 -9.53
CA GLY A 318 1.42 -9.13 -8.60
C GLY A 318 1.09 -8.04 -7.59
N HIS A 319 2.12 -7.33 -7.12
CA HIS A 319 2.01 -6.33 -6.05
C HIS A 319 1.04 -5.19 -6.39
N TYR A 320 1.05 -4.68 -7.61
CA TYR A 320 0.18 -3.59 -8.01
C TYR A 320 -1.22 -4.08 -8.40
N ARG A 321 -1.29 -5.15 -9.20
CA ARG A 321 -2.56 -5.65 -9.73
C ARG A 321 -3.44 -6.30 -8.68
N VAL A 322 -2.89 -6.80 -7.57
CA VAL A 322 -3.72 -7.30 -6.45
C VAL A 322 -4.63 -6.20 -5.90
N MET A 323 -4.19 -4.93 -5.90
CA MET A 323 -5.04 -3.80 -5.51
C MET A 323 -6.07 -3.46 -6.59
N THR A 324 -5.67 -3.36 -7.86
CA THR A 324 -6.62 -2.94 -8.91
C THR A 324 -7.64 -4.01 -9.27
N ASN A 325 -7.30 -5.29 -9.11
CA ASN A 325 -8.14 -6.41 -9.55
C ASN A 325 -9.06 -6.96 -8.45
N ALA A 326 -8.88 -6.54 -7.21
CA ALA A 326 -9.64 -7.06 -6.07
C ALA A 326 -10.99 -6.37 -5.81
N GLY A 327 -11.53 -5.60 -6.76
CA GLY A 327 -12.73 -4.77 -6.55
C GLY A 327 -13.93 -5.51 -5.95
N SER A 328 -14.29 -6.67 -6.52
CA SER A 328 -15.40 -7.50 -6.02
C SER A 328 -15.10 -8.11 -4.64
N ILE A 329 -13.85 -8.50 -4.39
CA ILE A 329 -13.42 -9.07 -3.12
C ILE A 329 -13.54 -8.02 -2.00
N VAL A 330 -12.98 -6.82 -2.24
CA VAL A 330 -13.04 -5.70 -1.28
C VAL A 330 -14.48 -5.30 -0.99
N LEU A 331 -15.33 -5.25 -2.03
CA LEU A 331 -16.76 -4.98 -1.84
C LEU A 331 -17.41 -6.03 -0.92
N ASN A 332 -17.21 -7.32 -1.17
CA ASN A 332 -17.79 -8.39 -0.36
C ASN A 332 -17.33 -8.31 1.10
N MET A 333 -16.03 -8.08 1.32
CA MET A 333 -15.44 -7.90 2.65
C MET A 333 -16.07 -6.73 3.41
N LEU A 334 -16.47 -5.66 2.72
CA LEU A 334 -17.05 -4.47 3.37
C LEU A 334 -18.58 -4.47 3.49
N THR A 335 -19.28 -5.27 2.67
CA THR A 335 -20.75 -5.22 2.57
C THR A 335 -21.47 -6.48 3.06
N SER A 336 -20.75 -7.56 3.32
CA SER A 336 -21.32 -8.85 3.76
C SER A 336 -20.67 -9.36 5.05
N GLU A 337 -21.09 -10.53 5.52
CA GLU A 337 -20.44 -11.28 6.60
C GLU A 337 -19.62 -12.47 6.06
N CYS A 338 -19.06 -12.32 4.85
CA CYS A 338 -18.23 -13.35 4.23
C CYS A 338 -17.02 -13.72 5.12
N GLN A 339 -16.58 -14.98 4.99
CA GLN A 339 -15.37 -15.48 5.65
C GLN A 339 -14.60 -16.37 4.68
N GLY A 340 -13.27 -16.39 4.82
CA GLY A 340 -12.38 -17.16 3.96
C GLY A 340 -12.65 -16.93 2.47
N ALA A 341 -12.59 -18.01 1.69
CA ALA A 341 -12.81 -18.00 0.24
C ALA A 341 -14.16 -17.38 -0.20
N ASP A 342 -15.20 -17.40 0.65
CA ASP A 342 -16.51 -16.83 0.29
C ASP A 342 -16.43 -15.31 0.05
N CYS A 343 -15.45 -14.63 0.65
CA CYS A 343 -15.21 -13.22 0.37
C CYS A 343 -14.77 -12.96 -1.09
N ALA A 344 -14.24 -13.95 -1.80
CA ALA A 344 -13.88 -13.83 -3.21
C ALA A 344 -15.01 -14.19 -4.19
N LYS A 345 -16.25 -14.37 -3.72
CA LYS A 345 -17.37 -14.67 -4.61
C LYS A 345 -17.52 -13.60 -5.71
N GLY A 346 -17.51 -14.04 -6.96
CA GLY A 346 -17.57 -13.16 -8.14
C GLY A 346 -16.22 -12.62 -8.61
N TYR A 347 -15.12 -12.98 -7.94
CA TYR A 347 -13.79 -12.87 -8.52
C TYR A 347 -13.54 -14.02 -9.50
N HIS A 348 -12.92 -13.72 -10.64
CA HIS A 348 -12.75 -14.67 -11.75
C HIS A 348 -11.34 -15.26 -11.86
N GLY A 349 -10.38 -14.76 -11.08
CA GLY A 349 -9.05 -15.33 -10.97
C GLY A 349 -8.96 -16.43 -9.91
N SER A 350 -7.76 -16.97 -9.76
CA SER A 350 -7.38 -17.95 -8.77
C SER A 350 -7.43 -17.36 -7.37
N VAL A 351 -7.89 -18.15 -6.41
CA VAL A 351 -7.98 -17.75 -5.00
C VAL A 351 -7.48 -18.89 -4.13
N ILE A 352 -6.52 -18.59 -3.27
CA ILE A 352 -6.06 -19.48 -2.21
C ILE A 352 -6.47 -18.87 -0.88
N ASP A 353 -7.28 -19.58 -0.11
CA ASP A 353 -7.67 -19.18 1.24
C ASP A 353 -6.57 -19.56 2.25
N GLN A 354 -5.95 -18.54 2.85
CA GLN A 354 -4.87 -18.65 3.81
C GLN A 354 -5.34 -18.43 5.26
N THR A 355 -6.64 -18.23 5.49
CA THR A 355 -7.22 -17.86 6.80
C THR A 355 -6.95 -18.89 7.89
N LYS A 356 -6.77 -20.17 7.51
CA LYS A 356 -6.52 -21.28 8.44
C LYS A 356 -5.10 -21.81 8.39
N ILE A 357 -4.20 -21.18 7.62
CA ILE A 357 -2.79 -21.59 7.64
C ILE A 357 -2.25 -21.21 9.02
N SER A 358 -1.95 -22.21 9.83
CA SER A 358 -1.23 -22.01 11.09
C SER A 358 0.18 -21.58 10.73
N THR A 359 0.48 -20.30 10.87
CA THR A 359 1.86 -19.84 10.88
C THR A 359 2.52 -20.39 12.15
N PRO A 360 3.67 -21.08 12.05
CA PRO A 360 4.47 -21.50 13.21
C PRO A 360 4.74 -20.36 14.19
#